data_AF-A0A150RX93-F1
#
_entry.id   AF-A0A150RX93-F1
#
_cell.length_a   1.000
_cell.length_b   1.000
_cell.length_c   1.000
_cell.angle_alpha   90.00
_cell.angle_beta   90.00
_cell.angle_gamma   90.00
#
_symmetry.space_group_name_H-M   'P 1'
#
loop_
_entity.id
_entity.type
_entity.pdbx_description
1 polymer ?
#
loop_
_entity_poly.entity_id
_entity_poly.type
_entity_poly.pdbx_seq_one_letter_code
_entity_poly.pdbx_strand_id
1 'polypeptide(L)'
;MRCAPGAALLLAACGPAPGFGDARAPEPRPPAETVYIVLQDPPPASVAVVAEGWVPDEARGANPFERTRTWIGDYDCPQGTTEMTFRILRVKGDRIKAVFGFHHAESGVSGKYLMMGRYDADTRTASFSPGAWLERPPNYVTVSMRGDLALDGSLFAGRIEHPECGAFRLRPAG
;
A
#
# COMPACT_ATOMS: atom_id res chain seq x y z
N MET A 1 74.24 17.42 15.68
CA MET A 1 73.42 18.14 16.69
C MET A 1 72.30 17.17 17.06
N ARG A 2 72.35 16.43 18.18
CA ARG A 2 72.10 16.87 19.59
C ARG A 2 70.74 17.57 19.68
N CYS A 3 69.77 17.23 20.54
CA CYS A 3 69.68 16.34 21.70
C CYS A 3 68.18 16.07 21.97
N ALA A 4 67.89 14.93 22.58
CA ALA A 4 66.68 14.63 23.37
C ALA A 4 66.63 15.52 24.65
N PRO A 5 65.88 15.25 25.75
CA PRO A 5 64.86 14.23 26.05
C PRO A 5 63.66 14.77 26.88
N GLY A 6 62.72 13.91 27.27
CA GLY A 6 61.75 14.18 28.33
C GLY A 6 61.60 12.97 29.25
N ALA A 7 62.56 12.80 30.16
CA ALA A 7 62.67 11.78 31.19
C ALA A 7 61.67 12.05 32.35
N ALA A 8 60.96 11.05 32.86
CA ALA A 8 61.32 10.20 34.01
C ALA A 8 60.79 10.69 35.37
N LEU A 9 60.15 9.72 36.05
CA LEU A 9 60.13 9.45 37.49
C LEU A 9 60.17 10.64 38.48
N LEU A 10 59.08 10.80 39.22
CA LEU A 10 59.10 11.34 40.59
C LEU A 10 58.23 10.42 41.48
N LEU A 11 58.89 9.56 42.27
CA LEU A 11 59.13 9.71 43.71
C LEU A 11 57.99 9.11 44.57
N ALA A 12 58.24 7.88 45.01
CA ALA A 12 57.62 7.31 46.20
C ALA A 12 58.35 7.83 47.44
N ALA A 13 57.60 8.36 48.41
CA ALA A 13 58.06 8.56 49.79
C ALA A 13 56.93 8.22 50.76
N CYS A 14 57.27 7.41 51.77
CA CYS A 14 56.37 6.77 52.73
C CYS A 14 55.87 7.73 53.82
N GLY A 15 54.64 7.48 54.29
CA GLY A 15 54.17 7.86 55.62
C GLY A 15 53.08 6.86 56.07
N PRO A 16 53.14 6.29 57.29
CA PRO A 16 52.10 5.38 57.79
C PRO A 16 51.14 6.09 58.74
N ALA A 17 49.85 5.80 58.65
CA ALA A 17 48.86 5.87 59.74
C ALA A 17 47.50 5.33 59.22
N PRO A 18 46.53 5.05 60.11
CA PRO A 18 46.48 3.98 61.10
C PRO A 18 45.36 2.97 60.76
N GLY A 19 45.39 1.81 61.41
CA GLY A 19 44.43 0.74 61.18
C GLY A 19 42.99 1.12 61.53
N PHE A 20 42.07 0.69 60.67
CA PHE A 20 40.69 0.41 61.04
C PHE A 20 40.44 -1.07 60.80
N GLY A 21 39.99 -1.72 61.87
CA GLY A 21 39.72 -3.14 61.91
C GLY A 21 38.60 -3.59 60.98
N ASP A 22 38.59 -4.91 60.82
CA ASP A 22 37.72 -5.75 60.01
C ASP A 22 36.27 -5.28 59.84
N ALA A 23 35.84 -5.21 58.58
CA ALA A 23 34.48 -5.56 58.22
C ALA A 23 34.50 -6.98 57.62
N ARG A 24 34.02 -7.96 58.39
CA ARG A 24 33.67 -9.27 57.85
C ARG A 24 32.78 -9.05 56.62
N ALA A 25 33.14 -9.66 55.50
CA ALA A 25 32.31 -9.65 54.32
C ALA A 25 30.93 -10.24 54.69
N PRO A 26 29.82 -9.59 54.31
CA PRO A 26 28.50 -10.18 54.49
C PRO A 26 28.43 -11.48 53.68
N GLU A 27 27.95 -12.54 54.33
CA GLU A 27 27.69 -13.83 53.70
C GLU A 27 26.74 -13.65 52.50
N PRO A 28 26.93 -14.35 51.37
CA PRO A 28 26.04 -14.25 50.23
C PRO A 28 24.63 -14.62 50.68
N ARG A 29 23.67 -13.70 50.49
CA ARG A 29 22.25 -14.03 50.71
C ARG A 29 21.91 -15.23 49.81
N PRO A 30 21.26 -16.28 50.35
CA PRO A 30 20.70 -17.32 49.48
C PRO A 30 19.77 -16.65 48.46
N PRO A 31 19.71 -17.15 47.22
CA PRO A 31 18.82 -16.59 46.22
C PRO A 31 17.40 -16.62 46.77
N ALA A 32 16.67 -15.52 46.59
CA ALA A 32 15.26 -15.46 46.94
C ALA A 32 14.55 -16.58 46.16
N GLU A 33 14.02 -17.57 46.87
CA GLU A 33 13.13 -18.56 46.28
C GLU A 33 11.93 -17.81 45.72
N THR A 34 11.86 -17.75 44.40
CA THR A 34 10.72 -17.15 43.71
C THR A 34 9.56 -18.12 43.85
N VAL A 35 8.62 -17.81 44.73
CA VAL A 35 7.35 -18.53 44.83
C VAL A 35 6.49 -18.08 43.65
N TYR A 36 6.37 -18.95 42.64
CA TYR A 36 5.43 -18.74 41.55
C TYR A 36 4.03 -19.09 42.03
N ILE A 37 3.19 -18.08 42.26
CA ILE A 37 1.74 -18.31 42.34
C ILE A 37 1.27 -18.59 40.91
N VAL A 38 1.00 -19.86 40.60
CA VAL A 38 0.26 -20.22 39.39
C VAL A 38 -1.15 -19.70 39.55
N LEU A 39 -1.43 -18.50 39.05
CA LEU A 39 -2.79 -18.09 38.74
C LEU A 39 -3.27 -19.04 37.64
N GLN A 40 -4.15 -19.98 38.01
CA GLN A 40 -4.90 -20.73 37.01
C GLN A 40 -5.66 -19.71 36.17
N ASP A 41 -5.42 -19.69 34.86
CA ASP A 41 -6.23 -18.93 33.92
C ASP A 41 -7.71 -19.29 34.16
N PRO A 42 -8.62 -18.29 34.17
CA PRO A 42 -10.04 -18.59 34.23
C PRO A 42 -10.37 -19.54 33.07
N PRO A 43 -11.20 -20.59 33.29
CA PRO A 43 -11.63 -21.44 32.20
C PRO A 43 -12.20 -20.54 31.10
N PRO A 44 -11.80 -20.69 29.83
CA PRO A 44 -12.32 -19.84 28.79
C PRO A 44 -13.84 -20.02 28.78
N ALA A 45 -14.56 -18.94 29.09
CA ALA A 45 -15.93 -18.79 28.64
C ALA A 45 -15.88 -18.99 27.12
N SER A 46 -16.57 -20.01 26.65
CA SER A 46 -16.64 -20.47 25.26
C SER A 46 -16.42 -19.36 24.23
N VAL A 47 -15.20 -19.23 23.73
CA VAL A 47 -14.98 -18.66 22.41
C VAL A 47 -15.01 -19.86 21.49
N ALA A 48 -16.08 -19.97 20.72
CA ALA A 48 -16.29 -21.05 19.77
C ALA A 48 -15.02 -21.26 18.93
N VAL A 49 -14.54 -22.49 18.91
CA VAL A 49 -13.79 -23.02 17.78
C VAL A 49 -14.66 -22.85 16.54
N VAL A 50 -14.31 -21.89 15.67
CA VAL A 50 -14.70 -21.97 14.27
C VAL A 50 -13.58 -22.70 13.53
N ALA A 51 -13.64 -24.03 13.62
CA ALA A 51 -13.02 -24.88 12.62
C ALA A 51 -13.67 -24.61 11.26
N GLU A 52 -12.84 -24.59 10.22
CA GLU A 52 -13.13 -24.78 8.79
C GLU A 52 -14.56 -24.51 8.27
N GLY A 53 -14.69 -23.43 7.48
CA GLY A 53 -15.64 -23.37 6.37
C GLY A 53 -16.98 -22.66 6.63
N TRP A 54 -17.00 -21.33 6.58
CA TRP A 54 -18.08 -20.50 6.02
C TRP A 54 -17.65 -19.02 6.01
N VAL A 55 -16.65 -18.67 5.21
CA VAL A 55 -16.74 -17.36 4.55
C VAL A 55 -17.16 -17.72 3.14
N PRO A 56 -18.41 -17.45 2.72
CA PRO A 56 -18.76 -17.64 1.33
C PRO A 56 -17.76 -16.81 0.53
N ASP A 57 -17.22 -17.36 -0.55
CA ASP A 57 -16.43 -16.57 -1.51
C ASP A 57 -17.27 -15.38 -2.05
N GLU A 58 -18.60 -15.41 -1.83
CA GLU A 58 -19.59 -14.35 -2.03
C GLU A 58 -19.36 -13.08 -1.19
N ALA A 59 -18.55 -13.13 -0.11
CA ALA A 59 -18.23 -11.96 0.72
C ALA A 59 -17.23 -11.00 0.04
N ARG A 60 -16.54 -11.43 -1.03
CA ARG A 60 -16.01 -10.48 -2.01
C ARG A 60 -17.19 -10.04 -2.87
N GLY A 61 -17.92 -9.02 -2.39
CA GLY A 61 -19.12 -8.52 -3.05
C GLY A 61 -18.91 -8.36 -4.56
N ALA A 62 -19.94 -8.69 -5.34
CA ALA A 62 -19.89 -8.67 -6.79
C ALA A 62 -19.18 -7.41 -7.30
N ASN A 63 -18.19 -7.59 -8.18
CA ASN A 63 -17.37 -6.49 -8.68
C ASN A 63 -18.30 -5.43 -9.29
N PRO A 64 -18.31 -4.18 -8.78
CA PRO A 64 -19.29 -3.19 -9.19
C PRO A 64 -19.29 -2.88 -10.70
N PHE A 65 -18.17 -3.09 -11.38
CA PHE A 65 -18.05 -2.94 -12.83
C PHE A 65 -18.84 -4.00 -13.62
N GLU A 66 -19.38 -5.03 -12.97
CA GLU A 66 -20.33 -5.97 -13.59
C GLU A 66 -21.68 -5.32 -13.91
N ARG A 67 -22.10 -4.37 -13.07
CA ARG A 67 -23.40 -3.70 -13.16
C ARG A 67 -23.40 -2.58 -14.20
N THR A 68 -22.27 -1.87 -14.33
CA THR A 68 -22.14 -0.73 -15.25
C THR A 68 -21.23 -1.10 -16.42
N ARG A 69 -21.84 -1.32 -17.58
CA ARG A 69 -21.12 -1.71 -18.80
C ARG A 69 -20.41 -0.57 -19.50
N THR A 70 -20.96 0.64 -19.45
CA THR A 70 -20.42 1.78 -20.19
C THR A 70 -20.32 2.98 -19.27
N TRP A 71 -19.17 3.64 -19.34
CA TRP A 71 -18.88 4.87 -18.64
C TRP A 71 -18.45 5.94 -19.64
N ILE A 72 -18.86 7.18 -19.40
CA ILE A 72 -18.59 8.33 -20.25
C ILE A 72 -18.09 9.48 -19.39
N GLY A 73 -17.16 10.24 -19.92
CA GLY A 73 -16.69 11.47 -19.32
C GLY A 73 -15.45 11.97 -20.05
N ASP A 74 -14.44 12.37 -19.30
CA ASP A 74 -13.29 13.09 -19.84
C ASP A 74 -12.02 12.83 -19.03
N TYR A 75 -10.89 13.15 -19.64
CA TYR A 75 -9.60 13.28 -18.97
C TYR A 75 -8.80 14.46 -19.52
N ASP A 76 -7.94 15.01 -18.68
CA ASP A 76 -7.11 16.15 -19.01
C ASP A 76 -5.70 15.71 -19.45
N CYS A 77 -5.17 16.34 -20.48
CA CYS A 77 -3.77 16.24 -20.92
C CYS A 77 -3.32 17.62 -21.45
N PRO A 78 -2.03 17.84 -21.78
CA PRO A 78 -1.55 19.17 -22.17
C PRO A 78 -2.20 19.70 -23.45
N GLN A 79 -2.65 18.81 -24.33
CA GLN A 79 -3.40 19.16 -25.54
C GLN A 79 -4.83 19.66 -25.26
N GLY A 80 -5.34 19.51 -24.04
CA GLY A 80 -6.71 19.86 -23.66
C GLY A 80 -7.53 18.67 -23.15
N THR A 81 -8.76 18.97 -22.73
CA THR A 81 -9.71 17.97 -22.25
C THR A 81 -10.10 17.05 -23.40
N THR A 82 -9.97 15.75 -23.17
CA THR A 82 -10.25 14.70 -24.14
C THR A 82 -11.45 13.88 -23.66
N GLU A 83 -12.45 13.72 -24.53
CA GLU A 83 -13.61 12.90 -24.25
C GLU A 83 -13.20 11.43 -24.13
N MET A 84 -13.86 10.71 -23.24
CA MET A 84 -13.52 9.34 -22.89
C MET A 84 -14.77 8.48 -22.79
N THR A 85 -14.67 7.31 -23.43
CA THR A 85 -15.60 6.20 -23.25
C THR A 85 -14.85 5.01 -22.67
N PHE A 86 -15.41 4.42 -21.63
CA PHE A 86 -14.82 3.25 -21.00
C PHE A 86 -15.85 2.14 -20.92
N ARG A 87 -15.66 1.10 -21.74
CA ARG A 87 -16.63 0.02 -21.92
C ARG A 87 -16.13 -1.27 -21.33
N ILE A 88 -16.80 -1.77 -20.31
CA ILE A 88 -16.53 -3.06 -19.68
C ILE A 88 -17.00 -4.17 -20.62
N LEU A 89 -16.05 -4.99 -21.08
CA LEU A 89 -16.32 -6.15 -21.93
C LEU A 89 -16.61 -7.40 -21.11
N ARG A 90 -15.88 -7.59 -20.01
CA ARG A 90 -15.99 -8.76 -19.15
C ARG A 90 -15.46 -8.44 -17.76
N VAL A 91 -16.06 -9.06 -16.76
CA VAL A 91 -15.53 -9.13 -15.40
C VAL A 91 -15.47 -10.59 -14.98
N LYS A 92 -14.42 -10.97 -14.25
CA LYS A 92 -14.25 -12.29 -13.64
C LYS A 92 -13.57 -12.11 -12.28
N GLY A 93 -14.37 -12.05 -11.23
CA GLY A 93 -13.88 -11.69 -9.88
C GLY A 93 -13.32 -10.27 -9.89
N ASP A 94 -12.08 -10.12 -9.43
CA ASP A 94 -11.36 -8.85 -9.42
C ASP A 94 -10.85 -8.40 -10.81
N ARG A 95 -10.82 -9.31 -11.80
CA ARG A 95 -10.31 -9.02 -13.15
C ARG A 95 -11.35 -8.34 -14.02
N ILE A 96 -10.94 -7.29 -14.71
CA ILE A 96 -11.78 -6.54 -15.64
C ILE A 96 -11.09 -6.50 -17.00
N LYS A 97 -11.85 -6.74 -18.07
CA LYS A 97 -11.45 -6.46 -19.45
C LYS A 97 -12.34 -5.34 -19.99
N ALA A 98 -11.75 -4.31 -20.56
CA ALA A 98 -12.46 -3.14 -21.05
C ALA A 98 -11.91 -2.63 -22.39
N VAL A 99 -12.62 -1.67 -22.99
CA VAL A 99 -12.15 -0.83 -24.09
C VAL A 99 -12.06 0.59 -23.56
N PHE A 100 -10.89 1.20 -23.74
CA PHE A 100 -10.71 2.63 -23.60
C PHE A 100 -10.87 3.27 -24.97
N GLY A 101 -11.80 4.20 -25.10
CA GLY A 101 -11.99 5.02 -26.29
C GLY A 101 -11.81 6.48 -25.95
N PHE A 102 -11.18 7.24 -26.84
CA PHE A 102 -11.01 8.68 -26.68
C PHE A 102 -11.39 9.45 -27.95
N HIS A 103 -11.80 10.69 -27.76
CA HIS A 103 -11.98 11.66 -28.84
C HIS A 103 -11.53 13.05 -28.37
N HIS A 104 -10.62 13.65 -29.13
CA HIS A 104 -10.17 15.01 -28.87
C HIS A 104 -10.78 15.96 -29.90
N ALA A 105 -11.86 16.64 -29.50
CA ALA A 105 -12.71 17.43 -30.38
C ALA A 105 -11.94 18.48 -31.20
N GLU A 106 -10.99 19.20 -30.58
CA GLU A 106 -10.22 20.25 -31.25
C GLU A 106 -9.39 19.73 -32.43
N SER A 107 -8.77 18.55 -32.26
CA SER A 107 -7.96 17.92 -33.31
C SER A 107 -8.75 16.99 -34.25
N GLY A 108 -9.95 16.59 -33.85
CA GLY A 108 -10.73 15.52 -34.49
C GLY A 108 -10.16 14.10 -34.29
N VAL A 109 -9.03 13.94 -33.61
CA VAL A 109 -8.39 12.62 -33.44
C VAL A 109 -9.20 11.76 -32.46
N SER A 110 -9.35 10.47 -32.79
CA SER A 110 -9.99 9.48 -31.93
C SER A 110 -9.27 8.14 -32.02
N GLY A 111 -9.34 7.35 -30.96
CA GLY A 111 -8.72 6.03 -30.93
C GLY A 111 -9.33 5.12 -29.88
N LYS A 112 -9.07 3.82 -30.01
CA LYS A 112 -9.59 2.79 -29.11
C LYS A 112 -8.56 1.71 -28.87
N TYR A 113 -8.43 1.26 -27.62
CA TYR A 113 -7.55 0.15 -27.27
C TYR A 113 -8.12 -0.68 -26.12
N LEU A 114 -7.63 -1.90 -25.99
CA LEU A 114 -8.02 -2.81 -24.91
C LEU A 114 -7.39 -2.38 -23.59
N MET A 115 -8.10 -2.63 -22.50
CA MET A 115 -7.63 -2.43 -21.13
C MET A 115 -7.82 -3.70 -20.32
N MET A 116 -6.82 -4.04 -19.51
CA MET A 116 -6.86 -5.12 -18.53
C MET A 116 -6.71 -4.51 -17.15
N GLY A 117 -7.67 -4.78 -16.27
CA GLY A 117 -7.71 -4.17 -14.94
C GLY A 117 -7.92 -5.14 -13.80
N ARG A 118 -7.66 -4.60 -12.61
CA ARG A 118 -7.88 -5.22 -11.30
C ARG A 118 -8.64 -4.25 -10.42
N TYR A 119 -9.67 -4.76 -9.75
CA TYR A 119 -10.44 -4.04 -8.74
C TYR A 119 -10.11 -4.56 -7.35
N ASP A 120 -9.71 -3.65 -6.48
CA ASP A 120 -9.56 -3.89 -5.05
C ASP A 120 -10.87 -3.51 -4.36
N ALA A 121 -11.53 -4.48 -3.73
CA ALA A 121 -12.81 -4.25 -3.05
C ALA A 121 -12.65 -3.56 -1.69
N ASP A 122 -11.50 -3.72 -1.04
CA ASP A 122 -11.21 -3.16 0.28
C ASP A 122 -10.96 -1.65 0.17
N THR A 123 -10.22 -1.23 -0.86
CA THR A 123 -9.94 0.20 -1.11
C THR A 123 -10.90 0.84 -2.12
N ARG A 124 -11.70 0.03 -2.83
CA ARG A 124 -12.54 0.44 -3.97
C ARG A 124 -11.76 1.08 -5.13
N THR A 125 -10.48 0.75 -5.24
CA THR A 125 -9.60 1.26 -6.29
C THR A 125 -9.54 0.27 -7.46
N ALA A 126 -9.58 0.78 -8.68
CA ALA A 126 -9.32 0.00 -9.88
C ALA A 126 -8.06 0.50 -10.60
N SER A 127 -7.18 -0.42 -10.99
CA SER A 127 -6.00 -0.13 -11.81
C SER A 127 -6.14 -0.85 -13.15
N PHE A 128 -5.80 -0.17 -14.25
CA PHE A 128 -5.89 -0.70 -15.61
C PHE A 128 -4.59 -0.46 -16.37
N SER A 129 -4.12 -1.50 -17.04
CA SER A 129 -2.98 -1.46 -17.94
C SER A 129 -3.43 -1.62 -19.40
N PRO A 130 -2.77 -0.92 -20.34
CA PRO A 130 -3.14 -0.97 -21.74
C PRO A 130 -2.78 -2.30 -22.40
N GLY A 131 -3.61 -2.69 -23.37
CA GLY A 131 -3.41 -3.81 -24.26
C GLY A 131 -3.34 -3.37 -25.72
N ALA A 132 -3.74 -4.25 -26.63
CA ALA A 132 -3.68 -3.99 -28.07
C ALA A 132 -4.59 -2.83 -28.50
N TRP A 133 -4.11 -2.05 -29.46
CA TRP A 133 -4.92 -1.10 -30.20
C TRP A 133 -6.02 -1.80 -31.00
N LEU A 134 -7.21 -1.21 -30.98
CA LEU A 134 -8.32 -1.56 -31.86
C LEU A 134 -8.41 -0.56 -33.02
N GLU A 135 -8.20 0.72 -32.71
CA GLU A 135 -8.16 1.84 -33.66
C GLU A 135 -7.03 2.78 -33.22
N ARG A 136 -5.91 2.80 -33.95
CA ARG A 136 -4.71 3.58 -33.58
C ARG A 136 -4.48 4.77 -34.51
N PRO A 137 -4.54 6.00 -33.98
CA PRO A 137 -4.05 7.18 -34.70
C PRO A 137 -2.53 7.18 -34.87
N PRO A 138 -2.00 7.80 -35.94
CA PRO A 138 -0.57 8.03 -36.06
C PRO A 138 -0.03 8.81 -34.86
N ASN A 139 1.12 8.37 -34.32
CA ASN A 139 1.85 9.03 -33.23
C ASN A 139 1.16 9.03 -31.85
N TYR A 140 0.19 8.14 -31.61
CA TYR A 140 -0.45 7.99 -30.29
C TYR A 140 0.09 6.79 -29.52
N VAL A 141 0.17 6.96 -28.20
CA VAL A 141 0.54 5.92 -27.23
C VAL A 141 -0.67 5.54 -26.39
N THR A 142 -0.66 4.32 -25.87
CA THR A 142 -1.65 3.86 -24.87
C THR A 142 -1.18 4.20 -23.47
N VAL A 143 -2.10 4.41 -22.54
CA VAL A 143 -1.79 4.80 -21.16
C VAL A 143 -2.46 3.88 -20.15
N SER A 144 -1.84 3.72 -18.99
CA SER A 144 -2.47 3.10 -17.83
C SER A 144 -3.36 4.11 -17.10
N MET A 145 -4.28 3.64 -16.28
CA MET A 145 -5.11 4.50 -15.43
C MET A 145 -5.40 3.84 -14.10
N ARG A 146 -5.53 4.66 -13.06
CA ARG A 146 -5.92 4.23 -11.72
C ARG A 146 -6.93 5.21 -11.13
N GLY A 147 -7.98 4.69 -10.50
CA GLY A 147 -8.96 5.53 -9.82
C GLY A 147 -9.81 4.78 -8.82
N ASP A 148 -10.67 5.54 -8.16
CA ASP A 148 -11.56 5.07 -7.11
C ASP A 148 -13.00 5.10 -7.60
N LEU A 149 -13.77 4.09 -7.18
CA LEU A 149 -15.18 3.98 -7.48
C LEU A 149 -16.02 4.45 -6.29
N ALA A 150 -16.84 5.48 -6.51
CA ALA A 150 -17.79 5.97 -5.51
C ALA A 150 -18.69 4.84 -4.96
N LEU A 151 -19.09 4.93 -3.69
CA LEU A 151 -19.84 3.87 -2.99
C LEU A 151 -21.12 3.46 -3.72
N ASP A 152 -21.83 4.45 -4.24
CA ASP A 152 -23.08 4.30 -5.00
C ASP A 152 -22.85 3.87 -6.47
N GLY A 153 -21.60 3.80 -6.94
CA GLY A 153 -21.25 3.50 -8.32
C GLY A 153 -21.55 4.63 -9.31
N SER A 154 -21.81 5.86 -8.86
CA SER A 154 -22.18 6.99 -9.72
C SER A 154 -20.98 7.67 -10.39
N LEU A 155 -19.76 7.46 -9.85
CA LEU A 155 -18.55 8.09 -10.30
C LEU A 155 -17.36 7.13 -10.22
N PHE A 156 -16.61 7.02 -11.31
CA PHE A 156 -15.29 6.43 -11.35
C PHE A 156 -14.29 7.52 -11.75
N ALA A 157 -13.39 7.89 -10.85
CA ALA A 157 -12.50 9.02 -11.04
C ALA A 157 -11.09 8.71 -10.53
N GLY A 158 -10.08 9.32 -11.15
CA GLY A 158 -8.69 9.04 -10.81
C GLY A 158 -7.72 9.77 -11.70
N ARG A 159 -6.61 9.13 -12.04
CA ARG A 159 -5.52 9.70 -12.85
C ARG A 159 -5.16 8.79 -14.01
N ILE A 160 -4.84 9.40 -15.15
CA ILE A 160 -4.11 8.77 -16.24
C ILE A 160 -2.63 8.67 -15.86
N GLU A 161 -2.05 7.48 -15.88
CA GLU A 161 -0.67 7.24 -15.50
C GLU A 161 0.29 7.58 -16.64
N HIS A 162 0.27 8.85 -17.04
CA HIS A 162 1.20 9.46 -17.97
C HIS A 162 1.71 10.77 -17.35
N PRO A 163 3.02 11.08 -17.40
CA PRO A 163 3.58 12.24 -16.70
C PRO A 163 2.90 13.57 -17.03
N GLU A 164 2.39 13.68 -18.25
CA GLU A 164 1.81 14.90 -18.78
C GLU A 164 0.28 14.96 -18.66
N CYS A 165 -0.38 13.84 -18.36
CA CYS A 165 -1.84 13.79 -18.25
C CYS A 165 -2.32 13.85 -16.81
N GLY A 166 -3.53 14.36 -16.64
CA GLY A 166 -4.15 14.67 -15.37
C GLY A 166 -5.22 13.66 -14.95
N ALA A 167 -6.26 14.20 -14.34
CA ALA A 167 -7.35 13.42 -13.80
C ALA A 167 -8.30 12.95 -14.90
N PHE A 168 -9.01 11.85 -14.65
CA PHE A 168 -10.18 11.46 -15.40
C PHE A 168 -11.41 11.43 -14.49
N ARG A 169 -12.59 11.65 -15.07
CA ARG A 169 -13.88 11.54 -14.38
C ARG A 169 -14.89 10.86 -15.29
N LEU A 170 -15.50 9.79 -14.83
CA LEU A 170 -16.43 8.99 -15.61
C LEU A 170 -17.71 8.72 -14.85
N ARG A 171 -18.84 8.83 -15.53
CA ARG A 171 -20.16 8.47 -15.02
C ARG A 171 -20.76 7.34 -15.84
N PRO A 172 -21.65 6.51 -15.26
CA PRO A 172 -22.40 5.53 -16.03
C PRO A 172 -23.10 6.20 -17.22
N ALA A 173 -23.02 5.58 -18.40
CA ALA A 173 -23.93 5.92 -19.49
C ALA A 173 -25.34 5.45 -19.07
N GLY A 174 -26.30 6.38 -19.09
CA GLY A 174 -27.70 6.10 -18.72
C GLY A 174 -28.40 5.13 -19.65
#